data_AF-A0A6P1BG97-F1
#
_entry.id   AF-A0A6P1BG97-F1
#
_cell.length_a   1.000
_cell.length_b   1.000
_cell.length_c   1.000
_cell.angle_alpha   90.00
_cell.angle_beta   90.00
_cell.angle_gamma   90.00
#
_symmetry.space_group_name_H-M   'P 1'
#
loop_
_entity.id
_entity.type
_entity.pdbx_description
1 polymer ?
#
loop_
_entity_poly.entity_id
_entity_poly.type
_entity_poly.pdbx_seq_one_letter_code
_entity_poly.pdbx_strand_id
1 'polypeptide(L)'
;MTLLTLLGTRQAWLVHANIRLNYGPLRHVLVSPEFHHWHHSSETAARDKNFAGLFSFCDVLFGTAYLPKGQDPKAFGVDYPMPSSYLALLAYPFVVWTSKHKRNDPSASQHRLSKGEEPAQPRQGALLS
;
A
#
# COMPACT_ATOMS: atom_id res chain seq x y z
N MET A 1 -8.83 21.64 23.58
CA MET A 1 -8.67 21.22 22.17
C MET A 1 -7.24 21.44 21.66
N THR A 2 -6.61 22.59 21.91
CA THR A 2 -5.25 22.93 21.41
C THR A 2 -4.16 21.92 21.77
N LEU A 3 -4.10 21.44 23.02
CA LEU A 3 -3.05 20.51 23.44
C LEU A 3 -3.11 19.16 22.71
N LEU A 4 -4.33 18.63 22.51
CA LEU A 4 -4.55 17.38 21.78
C LEU A 4 -4.10 17.51 20.31
N THR A 5 -4.43 18.63 19.67
CA THR A 5 -3.99 18.93 18.30
C THR A 5 -2.46 19.01 18.22
N LEU A 6 -1.81 19.71 19.15
CA LEU A 6 -0.35 19.84 19.16
C LEU A 6 0.37 18.50 19.44
N LEU A 7 -0.22 17.63 20.27
CA LEU A 7 0.28 16.27 20.48
C LEU A 7 0.10 15.41 19.22
N GLY A 8 -1.10 15.42 18.62
CA GLY A 8 -1.41 14.66 17.42
C GLY A 8 -0.53 15.03 16.23
N THR A 9 -0.34 16.32 15.96
CA THR A 9 0.52 16.77 14.85
C THR A 9 1.98 16.38 15.06
N ARG A 10 2.51 16.53 16.27
CA ARG A 10 3.89 16.09 16.57
C ARG A 10 4.06 14.59 16.37
N GLN A 11 3.09 13.79 16.80
CA GLN A 11 3.10 12.35 16.58
C GLN A 11 3.07 12.02 15.09
N ALA A 12 2.21 12.68 14.31
CA ALA A 12 2.11 12.47 12.87
C ALA A 12 3.45 12.73 12.17
N TRP A 13 4.21 13.74 12.60
CA TRP A 13 5.55 13.99 12.06
C TRP A 13 6.58 12.99 12.57
N LEU A 14 6.53 12.66 13.86
CA LEU A 14 7.46 11.72 14.48
C LEU A 14 7.43 10.35 13.80
N VAL A 15 6.24 9.81 13.52
CA VAL A 15 6.10 8.48 12.90
C VAL A 15 6.61 8.41 11.46
N HIS A 16 6.74 9.55 10.77
CA HIS A 16 7.35 9.63 9.43
C HIS A 16 8.82 10.04 9.47
N ALA A 17 9.38 10.33 10.64
CA ALA A 17 10.78 10.68 10.74
C ALA A 17 11.65 9.48 10.35
N ASN A 18 12.66 9.71 9.50
CA ASN A 18 13.59 8.67 9.05
C ASN A 18 14.61 8.30 10.15
N ILE A 19 14.10 7.87 11.30
CA ILE A 19 14.88 7.46 12.47
C ILE A 19 14.48 6.05 12.89
N ARG A 20 15.43 5.32 13.45
CA ARG A 20 15.20 3.97 13.97
C ARG A 20 14.87 4.04 15.45
N LEU A 21 13.59 4.20 15.73
CA LEU A 21 13.11 4.31 17.09
C LEU A 21 12.09 3.20 17.37
N ASN A 22 12.57 2.15 18.05
CA ASN A 22 11.70 1.13 18.64
C ASN A 22 11.25 1.64 20.02
N TYR A 23 9.96 1.59 20.30
CA TYR A 23 9.41 2.00 21.60
C TYR A 23 9.53 0.89 22.66
N GLY A 24 10.35 -0.13 22.43
CA GLY A 24 10.44 -1.30 23.29
C GLY A 24 9.07 -1.93 23.54
N PRO A 25 8.69 -2.23 24.80
CA PRO A 25 7.36 -2.76 25.12
C PRO A 25 6.19 -1.86 24.68
N LEU A 26 6.38 -0.54 24.64
CA LEU A 26 5.33 0.42 24.28
C LEU A 26 4.93 0.34 22.79
N ARG A 27 5.69 -0.35 21.95
CA ARG A 27 5.35 -0.57 20.53
C ARG A 27 4.03 -1.31 20.33
N HIS A 28 3.54 -2.00 21.36
CA HIS A 28 2.25 -2.71 21.36
C HIS A 28 1.06 -1.80 21.69
N VAL A 29 1.31 -0.54 22.08
CA VAL A 29 0.29 0.43 22.43
C VAL A 29 0.37 1.66 21.53
N LEU A 30 1.58 2.17 21.28
CA LEU A 30 1.85 3.37 20.50
C LEU A 30 2.56 3.03 19.19
N VAL A 31 2.16 3.73 18.13
CA VAL A 31 2.80 3.67 16.82
C VAL A 31 4.16 4.34 16.88
N SER A 32 5.22 3.60 16.60
CA SER A 32 6.59 4.13 16.48
C SER A 32 6.95 4.47 15.04
N PRO A 33 8.05 5.23 14.80
CA PRO A 33 8.57 5.43 13.44
C PRO A 33 8.87 4.10 12.73
N GLU A 34 9.41 3.11 13.46
CA GLU A 34 9.65 1.76 12.93
C GLU A 34 8.35 1.06 12.51
N PHE A 35 7.28 1.13 13.31
CA PHE A 35 5.97 0.56 12.96
C PHE A 35 5.44 1.15 11.64
N HIS A 36 5.59 2.46 11.48
CA HIS A 36 5.14 3.16 10.31
C HIS A 36 6.03 2.94 9.08
N HIS A 37 7.34 2.74 9.26
CA HIS A 37 8.22 2.28 8.18
C HIS A 37 7.78 0.91 7.65
N TRP A 38 7.44 -0.03 8.54
CA TRP A 38 6.91 -1.32 8.12
C TRP A 38 5.57 -1.22 7.39
N HIS A 39 4.71 -0.29 7.77
CA HIS A 39 3.46 -0.01 7.03
C HIS A 39 3.72 0.43 5.58
N HIS A 40 4.76 1.25 5.36
CA HIS A 40 5.14 1.72 4.01
C HIS A 40 5.99 0.72 3.22
N SER A 41 6.33 -0.42 3.80
CA SER A 41 7.14 -1.44 3.13
C SER A 41 6.35 -2.07 1.98
N SER A 42 7.01 -2.24 0.84
CA SER A 42 6.45 -2.97 -0.31
C SER A 42 6.72 -4.47 -0.23
N GLU A 43 7.38 -4.95 0.83
CA GLU A 43 7.67 -6.36 1.03
C GLU A 43 6.39 -7.17 1.29
N THR A 44 6.27 -8.34 0.67
CA THR A 44 5.07 -9.20 0.77
C THR A 44 4.68 -9.53 2.21
N ALA A 45 5.66 -9.71 3.10
CA ALA A 45 5.41 -10.02 4.52
C ALA A 45 4.81 -8.85 5.32
N ALA A 46 5.03 -7.61 4.86
CA ALA A 46 4.55 -6.39 5.50
C ALA A 46 3.27 -5.83 4.85
N ARG A 47 2.82 -6.43 3.73
CA ARG A 47 1.60 -6.03 3.04
C ARG A 47 0.37 -6.27 3.92
N ASP A 48 -0.56 -5.31 3.90
CA ASP A 48 -1.80 -5.37 4.70
C ASP A 48 -1.53 -5.53 6.21
N LYS A 49 -0.52 -4.81 6.71
CA LYS A 49 -0.13 -4.76 8.12
C LYS A 49 -0.03 -3.31 8.61
N ASN A 50 -0.04 -3.16 9.93
CA ASN A 50 0.26 -1.91 10.63
C ASN A 50 -0.63 -0.72 10.22
N PHE A 51 -1.95 -0.87 10.35
CA PHE A 51 -2.94 0.10 9.87
C PHE A 51 -3.12 1.31 10.80
N ALA A 52 -2.85 1.18 12.10
CA ALA A 52 -3.07 2.27 13.05
C ALA A 52 -2.12 3.45 12.83
N GLY A 53 -2.66 4.67 12.92
CA GLY A 53 -1.88 5.92 12.84
C GLY A 53 -1.41 6.49 14.18
N LEU A 54 -1.98 6.04 15.31
CA LEU A 54 -1.65 6.55 16.65
C LEU A 54 -1.43 5.42 17.66
N PHE A 55 -2.39 4.51 17.74
CA PHE A 55 -2.40 3.44 18.73
C PHE A 55 -2.30 2.05 18.07
N SER A 56 -1.11 1.45 18.12
CA SER A 56 -0.82 0.15 17.52
C SER A 56 -1.52 -1.02 18.23
N PHE A 57 -2.13 -0.80 19.41
CA PHE A 57 -2.87 -1.86 20.10
C PHE A 57 -4.03 -2.39 19.24
N CYS A 58 -4.63 -1.57 18.37
CA CYS A 58 -5.66 -2.03 17.44
C CYS A 58 -5.10 -3.14 16.53
N ASP A 59 -3.92 -2.92 15.93
CA ASP A 59 -3.28 -3.93 15.10
C ASP A 59 -2.85 -5.18 15.87
N VAL A 60 -2.46 -5.03 17.13
CA VAL A 60 -2.16 -6.17 18.01
C VAL A 60 -3.44 -6.97 18.28
N LEU A 61 -4.56 -6.29 18.58
CA LEU A 61 -5.84 -6.90 18.86
C LEU A 61 -6.42 -7.64 17.65
N PHE A 62 -6.27 -7.07 16.46
CA PHE A 62 -6.81 -7.64 15.21
C PHE A 62 -5.80 -8.52 14.45
N GLY A 63 -4.59 -8.73 14.99
CA GLY A 63 -3.58 -9.62 14.38
C GLY A 63 -2.92 -9.07 13.11
N THR A 64 -2.94 -7.75 12.92
CA THR A 64 -2.36 -7.04 11.77
C THR A 64 -1.02 -6.36 12.10
N ALA A 65 -0.53 -6.46 13.34
CA ALA A 65 0.76 -5.93 13.73
C ALA A 65 1.92 -6.76 13.14
N TYR A 66 2.89 -6.08 12.52
CA TYR A 66 4.11 -6.63 11.93
C TYR A 66 5.33 -5.79 12.34
N LEU A 67 6.18 -6.38 13.19
CA LEU A 67 7.37 -5.74 13.77
C LEU A 67 8.47 -6.81 13.98
N PRO A 68 9.11 -7.29 12.89
CA PRO A 68 10.19 -8.26 13.01
C PRO A 68 11.37 -7.68 13.79
N LYS A 69 11.87 -8.42 14.79
CA LYS A 69 12.97 -7.95 15.66
C LYS A 69 14.26 -7.79 14.88
N GLY A 70 14.89 -6.61 14.98
CA GLY A 70 16.23 -6.36 14.44
C GLY A 70 16.29 -6.32 12.92
N GLN A 71 15.17 -6.08 12.26
CA GLN A 71 15.07 -5.95 10.81
C GLN A 71 14.53 -4.57 10.46
N ASP A 72 14.95 -4.07 9.30
CA ASP A 72 14.41 -2.85 8.69
C ASP A 72 13.75 -3.20 7.35
N PRO A 73 12.74 -2.42 6.91
CA PRO A 73 12.22 -2.55 5.56
C PRO A 73 13.32 -2.36 4.52
N LYS A 74 13.31 -3.22 3.50
CA LYS A 74 14.28 -3.19 2.39
C LYS A 74 13.80 -2.36 1.22
N ALA A 75 12.48 -2.20 1.08
CA ALA A 75 11.86 -1.48 -0.01
C ALA A 75 10.59 -0.78 0.48
N PHE A 76 10.29 0.37 -0.11
CA PHE A 76 9.14 1.20 0.23
C PHE A 76 8.29 1.49 -1.00
N GLY A 77 7.03 1.85 -0.78
CA GLY A 77 6.12 2.32 -1.81
C GLY A 77 5.36 1.17 -2.49
N VAL A 78 5.20 1.27 -3.80
CA VAL A 78 4.41 0.30 -4.59
C VAL A 78 5.32 -0.57 -5.44
N ASP A 79 4.89 -1.82 -5.66
CA ASP A 79 5.60 -2.85 -6.42
C ASP A 79 5.27 -2.85 -7.93
N TYR A 80 4.58 -1.82 -8.41
CA TYR A 80 4.19 -1.64 -9.80
C TYR A 80 4.64 -0.28 -10.35
N PRO A 81 4.84 -0.15 -11.67
CA PRO A 81 5.31 1.09 -12.26
C PRO A 81 4.31 2.23 -12.04
N MET A 82 4.81 3.39 -11.64
CA MET A 82 4.04 4.63 -11.46
C MET A 82 4.48 5.68 -12.48
N PRO A 83 3.56 6.53 -13.01
CA PRO A 83 3.93 7.64 -13.85
C PRO A 83 4.91 8.57 -13.13
N SER A 84 5.89 9.08 -13.87
CA SER A 84 6.91 9.99 -13.33
C SER A 84 6.47 11.45 -13.34
N SER A 85 5.44 11.81 -14.11
CA SER A 85 4.96 13.19 -14.18
C SER A 85 3.90 13.46 -13.12
N TYR A 86 4.03 14.62 -12.46
CA TYR A 86 3.12 15.05 -11.39
C TYR A 86 1.66 15.04 -11.81
N LEU A 87 1.35 15.60 -12.99
CA LEU A 87 -0.01 15.62 -13.50
C LEU A 87 -0.55 14.21 -13.81
N ALA A 88 0.31 13.30 -14.29
CA ALA A 88 -0.11 11.92 -14.52
C ALA A 88 -0.37 11.18 -13.20
N LEU A 89 0.42 11.42 -12.15
CA LEU A 89 0.17 10.87 -10.81
C LEU A 89 -1.18 11.34 -10.25
N LEU A 90 -1.50 12.63 -10.39
CA LEU A 90 -2.80 13.18 -9.96
C LEU A 90 -3.98 12.59 -10.74
N ALA A 91 -3.82 12.39 -12.05
CA ALA A 91 -4.85 11.82 -12.91
C ALA A 91 -4.95 10.28 -12.82
N TYR A 92 -3.89 9.60 -12.37
CA TYR A 92 -3.76 8.14 -12.33
C TYR A 92 -4.97 7.41 -11.74
N PRO A 93 -5.50 7.76 -10.54
CA PRO A 93 -6.64 7.05 -9.97
C PRO A 93 -7.87 7.08 -10.87
N PHE A 94 -8.12 8.18 -11.61
CA PHE A 94 -9.27 8.33 -12.49
C PHE A 94 -9.09 7.58 -13.82
N VAL A 95 -7.88 7.59 -14.37
CA VAL A 95 -7.56 6.90 -15.64
C VAL A 95 -7.59 5.37 -15.46
N VAL A 96 -6.98 4.86 -14.38
CA VAL A 96 -6.96 3.42 -14.11
C VAL A 96 -8.35 2.91 -13.72
N TRP A 97 -9.11 3.67 -12.92
CA TRP A 97 -10.46 3.29 -12.53
C TRP A 97 -11.41 3.18 -13.73
N THR A 98 -11.38 4.17 -14.64
CA THR A 98 -12.18 4.14 -15.87
C THR A 98 -11.73 3.02 -16.83
N SER A 99 -10.44 2.74 -16.90
CA SER A 99 -9.89 1.63 -17.70
C SER A 99 -10.26 0.25 -17.15
N LYS A 100 -10.37 0.11 -15.83
CA LYS A 100 -10.79 -1.15 -15.18
C LYS A 100 -12.28 -1.41 -15.41
N HIS A 101 -13.12 -0.37 -15.43
CA HIS A 101 -14.54 -0.48 -15.80
C HIS A 101 -14.75 -0.90 -17.26
N LYS A 102 -13.97 -0.38 -18.21
CA LYS A 102 -14.08 -0.80 -19.62
C LYS A 102 -13.72 -2.26 -19.89
N ARG A 103 -12.81 -2.86 -19.11
CA ARG A 103 -12.45 -4.29 -19.26
C ARG A 103 -13.48 -5.23 -18.63
N ASN A 104 -14.22 -4.75 -17.64
CA ASN A 104 -15.23 -5.52 -16.92
C ASN A 104 -16.66 -5.27 -17.43
N ASP A 105 -16.83 -4.53 -18.53
CA ASP A 105 -18.12 -4.27 -19.16
C ASP A 105 -18.58 -5.50 -19.98
N PRO A 106 -19.65 -6.21 -19.58
CA PRO A 106 -20.11 -7.43 -20.26
C PRO A 106 -20.52 -7.19 -21.72
N SER A 107 -20.90 -5.95 -22.08
CA SER A 107 -21.34 -5.58 -23.42
C SER A 107 -20.19 -5.62 -24.45
N ALA A 108 -18.95 -5.34 -24.01
CA ALA A 108 -17.77 -5.41 -24.86
C ALA A 108 -17.40 -6.86 -25.24
N SER A 109 -17.66 -7.81 -24.35
CA SER A 109 -17.51 -9.25 -24.60
C SER A 109 -18.60 -9.77 -25.53
N GLN A 110 -19.84 -9.32 -25.36
CA GLN A 110 -20.96 -9.71 -26.22
C GLN A 110 -20.85 -9.14 -27.64
N HIS A 111 -20.35 -7.92 -27.82
CA HIS A 111 -20.13 -7.33 -29.14
C HIS A 111 -18.98 -8.00 -29.92
N ARG A 112 -17.95 -8.51 -29.22
CA ARG A 112 -16.83 -9.23 -29.84
C ARG A 112 -17.23 -10.65 -30.26
N LEU A 113 -18.04 -11.32 -29.44
CA LEU A 113 -18.65 -12.62 -29.78
C LEU A 113 -19.66 -12.50 -30.93
N SER A 114 -20.45 -11.42 -30.99
CA SER A 114 -21.38 -11.20 -32.11
C SER A 114 -20.69 -10.91 -33.45
N LYS A 115 -19.41 -10.52 -33.42
CA LYS A 115 -18.57 -10.28 -34.61
C LYS A 115 -17.71 -11.48 -35.00
N GLY A 116 -17.76 -12.58 -34.25
CA GLY A 116 -16.99 -13.80 -34.55
C GLY A 116 -15.47 -13.64 -34.39
N GLU A 117 -15.01 -12.60 -33.68
CA GLU A 117 -13.59 -12.45 -33.38
C GLU A 117 -13.22 -13.36 -32.20
N GLU A 118 -12.55 -14.47 -32.51
CA GLU A 118 -11.98 -15.37 -31.50
C GLU A 118 -10.98 -14.59 -30.63
N PRO A 119 -11.02 -14.70 -29.28
CA PRO A 119 -10.00 -14.08 -28.45
C PRO A 119 -8.62 -14.60 -28.85
N ALA A 120 -7.73 -13.70 -29.27
CA ALA A 120 -6.34 -14.02 -29.50
C ALA A 120 -5.79 -14.71 -28.23
N GLN A 121 -5.38 -15.98 -28.38
CA GLN A 121 -4.79 -16.74 -27.28
C GLN A 121 -3.65 -15.92 -26.68
N PRO A 122 -3.56 -15.80 -25.35
CA PRO A 122 -2.41 -15.18 -24.73
C PRO A 122 -1.19 -15.98 -25.17
N ARG A 123 -0.22 -15.33 -25.84
CA ARG A 123 1.06 -15.96 -26.14
C ARG A 123 1.66 -16.42 -24.81
N GLN A 124 1.60 -17.72 -24.55
CA GLN A 124 2.44 -18.36 -23.56
C GLN A 124 3.86 -18.37 -24.13
N GLY A 125 4.75 -17.59 -23.54
CA GLY A 125 6.17 -17.49 -23.90
C GLY A 125 6.65 -16.05 -23.72
N ALA A 126 7.54 -15.71 -22.78
CA ALA A 126 8.69 -16.48 -22.33
C ALA A 126 8.86 -16.43 -20.79
N LEU A 127 8.61 -17.58 -20.15
CA LEU A 127 9.59 -18.13 -19.22
C LEU A 127 10.73 -18.68 -20.09
N LEU A 128 11.98 -18.46 -19.65
CA LEU A 128 13.28 -18.99 -20.09
C LEU A 128 14.28 -17.88 -20.42
N SER A 129 14.99 -17.42 -19.39
CA SER A 129 16.47 -17.25 -19.28
C SER A 129 16.78 -16.26 -18.16
#